data_AF-A0A672S9C9-F1
#
_entry.id   AF-A0A672S9C9-F1
#
_cell.length_a   1.000
_cell.length_b   1.000
_cell.length_c   1.000
_cell.angle_alpha   90.00
_cell.angle_beta   90.00
_cell.angle_gamma   90.00
#
_symmetry.space_group_name_H-M   'P 1'
#
loop_
_entity.id
_entity.type
_entity.pdbx_description
1 polymer ?
#
loop_
_entity_poly.entity_id
_entity_poly.type
_entity_poly.pdbx_seq_one_letter_code
_entity_poly.pdbx_strand_id
1 'polypeptide(L)'
;MPLNVMLWNVCGLNSPIKQTKCLEFLKRKNILITLIQETHLKTSDIHRFQSRCYKCVAILFDRKLGVTIDKCGKDREGRFSYVAVTVHNVKICFASIYCPNIPDPNFFNATSATLLDMPEYLMVVGGDFNQVCNITLDRSANISSGLDAPSGINTFITELNIIDAWHLRYPLMKNDTFFSCRHKTPQLNQLTTSISALDFLAKTGIPSSFEI
;
A
#
# COMPACT_ATOMS: atom_id res chain seq x y z
N MET A 1 10.49 18.62 -2.60
CA MET A 1 9.87 18.28 -3.90
C MET A 1 8.72 17.34 -3.64
N PRO A 2 7.53 17.59 -4.20
CA PRO A 2 6.35 16.81 -3.85
C PRO A 2 6.32 15.51 -4.67
N LEU A 3 6.22 14.37 -3.99
CA LEU A 3 6.15 13.01 -4.51
C LEU A 3 4.69 12.64 -4.81
N ASN A 4 4.47 12.00 -5.95
CA ASN A 4 3.17 11.48 -6.34
C ASN A 4 3.16 9.97 -6.12
N VAL A 5 2.40 9.52 -5.12
CA VAL A 5 2.35 8.13 -4.67
C VAL A 5 0.97 7.55 -4.95
N MET A 6 0.96 6.35 -5.52
CA MET A 6 -0.27 5.66 -5.91
C MET A 6 -0.35 4.29 -5.24
N LEU A 7 -1.52 3.95 -4.70
CA LEU A 7 -1.85 2.60 -4.26
C LEU A 7 -2.66 1.91 -5.35
N TRP A 8 -2.33 0.66 -5.67
CA TRP A 8 -2.98 -0.01 -6.77
C TRP A 8 -3.06 -1.52 -6.66
N ASN A 9 -4.25 -2.02 -6.33
CA ASN A 9 -4.57 -3.43 -6.54
C ASN A 9 -4.80 -3.69 -8.04
N VAL A 10 -3.91 -4.47 -8.66
CA VAL A 10 -3.93 -4.74 -10.11
C VAL A 10 -4.67 -6.02 -10.47
N CYS A 11 -5.05 -6.87 -9.50
CA CYS A 11 -5.69 -8.17 -9.74
C CYS A 11 -4.99 -9.00 -10.85
N GLY A 12 -3.67 -9.12 -10.76
CA GLY A 12 -2.81 -9.94 -11.61
C GLY A 12 -2.13 -9.16 -12.73
N LEU A 13 -0.83 -9.37 -12.89
CA LEU A 13 0.04 -8.80 -13.92
C LEU A 13 0.71 -9.87 -14.80
N ASN A 14 0.16 -11.09 -14.87
CA ASN A 14 0.76 -12.16 -15.68
C ASN A 14 0.72 -11.90 -17.20
N SER A 15 -0.23 -11.09 -17.68
CA SER A 15 -0.33 -10.77 -19.11
C SER A 15 0.63 -9.62 -19.48
N PRO A 16 1.58 -9.83 -20.43
CA PRO A 16 2.46 -8.76 -20.89
C PRO A 16 1.71 -7.53 -21.42
N ILE A 17 0.56 -7.73 -22.06
CA ILE A 17 -0.29 -6.63 -22.56
C ILE A 17 -0.78 -5.78 -21.39
N LYS A 18 -1.24 -6.42 -20.31
CA LYS A 18 -1.69 -5.73 -19.10
C LYS A 18 -0.52 -4.99 -18.44
N GLN A 19 0.66 -5.62 -18.35
CA GLN A 19 1.87 -4.96 -17.82
C GLN A 19 2.19 -3.67 -18.57
N THR A 20 2.20 -3.69 -19.92
CA THR A 20 2.46 -2.50 -20.73
C THR A 20 1.41 -1.43 -20.50
N LYS A 21 0.11 -1.76 -20.54
CA LYS A 21 -0.97 -0.82 -20.26
C LYS A 21 -0.82 -0.19 -18.88
N CYS A 22 -0.47 -0.99 -17.87
CA CYS A 22 -0.27 -0.50 -16.51
C CYS A 22 0.89 0.50 -16.43
N LEU A 23 2.04 0.17 -17.03
CA LEU A 23 3.19 1.08 -17.05
C LEU A 23 2.90 2.37 -17.82
N GLU A 24 2.16 2.29 -18.93
CA GLU A 24 1.73 3.48 -19.67
C GLU A 24 0.78 4.35 -18.85
N PHE A 25 -0.16 3.76 -18.13
CA PHE A 25 -1.06 4.48 -17.24
C PHE A 25 -0.27 5.27 -16.18
N LEU A 26 0.69 4.63 -15.50
CA LEU A 26 1.53 5.28 -14.49
C LEU A 26 2.31 6.46 -15.08
N LYS A 27 2.87 6.29 -16.28
CA LYS A 27 3.57 7.36 -17.01
C LYS A 27 2.66 8.52 -17.36
N ARG A 28 1.46 8.25 -17.89
CA ARG A 28 0.48 9.30 -18.27
C ARG A 28 0.00 10.11 -17.07
N LYS A 29 -0.19 9.46 -15.92
CA LYS A 29 -0.60 10.12 -14.66
C LYS A 29 0.57 10.76 -13.90
N ASN A 30 1.80 10.67 -14.42
CA ASN A 30 3.03 11.16 -13.80
C ASN A 30 3.19 10.66 -12.34
N ILE A 31 2.95 9.36 -12.15
CA ILE A 31 3.14 8.69 -10.86
C ILE A 31 4.62 8.42 -10.67
N LEU A 32 5.18 8.83 -9.54
CA LEU A 32 6.59 8.63 -9.23
C LEU A 32 6.83 7.34 -8.45
N ILE A 33 5.88 6.97 -7.59
CA ILE A 33 5.99 5.80 -6.72
C ILE A 33 4.65 5.07 -6.74
N THR A 34 4.66 3.76 -6.89
CA THR A 34 3.44 2.94 -6.90
C THR A 34 3.60 1.75 -5.97
N LEU A 35 2.67 1.59 -5.02
CA LEU A 35 2.53 0.39 -4.20
C LEU A 35 1.41 -0.45 -4.80
N ILE A 36 1.78 -1.61 -5.34
CA ILE A 36 0.91 -2.51 -6.09
C ILE A 36 0.51 -3.70 -5.21
N GLN A 37 -0.73 -4.17 -5.31
CA GLN A 37 -1.22 -5.39 -4.65
C GLN A 37 -1.82 -6.36 -5.67
N GLU A 38 -1.91 -7.64 -5.29
CA GLU A 38 -2.33 -8.77 -6.14
C GLU A 38 -1.58 -8.89 -7.48
N THR A 39 -0.26 -8.75 -7.51
CA THR A 39 0.54 -8.87 -8.74
C THR A 39 0.41 -10.24 -9.40
N HIS A 40 0.27 -11.32 -8.62
CA HIS A 40 0.18 -12.72 -9.07
C HIS A 40 1.33 -13.16 -10.00
N LEU A 41 2.46 -12.45 -10.00
CA LEU A 41 3.60 -12.75 -10.86
C LEU A 41 4.21 -14.10 -10.48
N LYS A 42 4.51 -14.91 -11.49
CA LYS A 42 5.20 -16.19 -11.30
C LYS A 42 6.71 -15.96 -11.11
N THR A 43 7.34 -16.85 -10.35
CA THR A 43 8.79 -16.79 -10.07
C THR A 43 9.65 -16.87 -11.34
N SER A 44 9.11 -17.42 -12.44
CA SER A 44 9.79 -17.50 -13.75
C SER A 44 9.82 -16.18 -14.53
N ASP A 45 8.88 -15.26 -14.28
CA ASP A 45 8.73 -14.02 -15.07
C ASP A 45 9.45 -12.80 -14.43
N ILE A 46 10.25 -13.06 -13.38
CA ILE A 46 10.87 -12.06 -12.49
C ILE A 46 11.86 -11.14 -13.22
N HIS A 47 12.60 -11.64 -14.22
CA HIS A 47 13.71 -10.90 -14.84
C HIS A 47 13.29 -9.64 -15.63
N ARG A 48 11.99 -9.42 -15.88
CA ARG A 48 11.50 -8.29 -16.68
C ARG A 48 11.24 -7.01 -15.88
N PHE A 49 11.18 -7.10 -14.55
CA PHE A 49 10.98 -5.95 -13.67
C PHE A 49 12.25 -5.67 -12.87
N GLN A 50 12.60 -4.39 -12.70
CA GLN A 50 13.65 -3.99 -11.76
C GLN A 50 13.20 -4.14 -10.29
N SER A 51 12.00 -4.66 -10.02
CA SER A 51 11.46 -4.87 -8.67
C SER A 51 11.82 -6.26 -8.11
N ARG A 52 12.14 -6.32 -6.82
CA ARG A 52 12.84 -7.47 -6.19
C ARG A 52 11.97 -8.46 -5.43
N CYS A 53 10.65 -8.46 -5.57
CA CYS A 53 9.80 -9.52 -4.96
C CYS A 53 8.75 -9.97 -6.00
N TYR A 54 8.00 -11.06 -5.86
CA TYR A 54 6.70 -11.03 -5.17
C TYR A 54 5.84 -12.25 -5.57
N LYS A 55 4.89 -12.64 -4.69
CA LYS A 55 3.66 -13.37 -5.04
C LYS A 55 2.43 -12.45 -5.06
N CYS A 56 2.32 -11.49 -4.13
CA CYS A 56 1.14 -10.60 -4.01
C CYS A 56 1.42 -9.09 -4.12
N VAL A 57 2.35 -8.48 -3.37
CA VAL A 57 2.52 -6.99 -3.44
C VAL A 57 3.56 -6.55 -4.48
N ALA A 58 3.81 -5.26 -4.71
CA ALA A 58 4.99 -4.71 -5.40
C ALA A 58 5.24 -3.23 -5.12
N ILE A 59 6.50 -2.77 -5.18
CA ILE A 59 6.85 -1.35 -5.09
C ILE A 59 7.61 -0.94 -6.36
N LEU A 60 7.10 0.05 -7.08
CA LEU A 60 7.70 0.60 -8.30
C LEU A 60 8.11 2.06 -8.08
N PHE A 61 9.27 2.40 -8.63
CA PHE A 61 9.80 3.76 -8.67
C PHE A 61 9.99 4.19 -10.13
N ASP A 62 9.54 5.39 -10.47
CA ASP A 62 9.89 6.01 -11.75
C ASP A 62 11.39 6.32 -11.77
N ARG A 63 12.06 5.97 -12.87
CA ARG A 63 13.51 6.17 -13.03
C ARG A 63 13.93 7.64 -12.91
N LYS A 64 13.04 8.58 -13.24
CA LYS A 64 13.31 10.02 -13.13
C LYS A 64 13.47 10.49 -11.69
N LEU A 65 12.95 9.74 -10.71
CA LEU A 65 13.04 10.12 -9.30
C LEU A 65 14.47 10.04 -8.75
N GLY A 66 15.35 9.25 -9.39
CA GLY A 66 16.76 9.15 -8.97
C GLY A 66 16.92 8.64 -7.54
N VAL A 67 16.19 7.58 -7.16
CA VAL A 67 16.23 7.02 -5.80
C VAL A 67 17.50 6.22 -5.55
N THR A 68 18.07 6.35 -4.36
CA THR A 68 19.08 5.41 -3.85
C THR A 68 18.37 4.42 -2.94
N ILE A 69 18.52 3.12 -3.21
CA ILE A 69 17.92 2.06 -2.38
C ILE A 69 18.91 1.72 -1.27
N ASP A 70 18.50 1.96 -0.02
CA ASP A 70 19.33 1.72 1.17
C ASP A 70 19.09 0.31 1.72
N LYS A 71 17.81 -0.06 1.85
CA LYS A 71 17.37 -1.39 2.32
C LYS A 71 16.12 -1.83 1.59
N CYS A 72 15.92 -3.13 1.43
CA CYS A 72 14.65 -3.69 0.96
C CYS A 72 14.41 -5.05 1.59
N GLY A 73 13.14 -5.39 1.81
CA GLY A 73 12.79 -6.68 2.38
C GLY A 73 11.34 -7.05 2.09
N LYS A 74 10.99 -8.28 2.47
CA LYS A 74 9.65 -8.85 2.32
C LYS A 74 9.40 -9.91 3.38
N ASP A 75 8.14 -10.22 3.59
CA ASP A 75 7.75 -11.43 4.29
C ASP A 75 7.88 -12.68 3.41
N ARG A 76 7.73 -13.84 4.04
CA ARG A 76 7.79 -15.14 3.36
C ARG A 76 6.62 -15.36 2.40
N GLU A 77 5.44 -14.85 2.74
CA GLU A 77 4.20 -15.08 2.00
C GLU A 77 3.99 -14.08 0.86
N GLY A 78 4.79 -13.02 0.79
CA GLY A 78 4.72 -11.98 -0.24
C GLY A 78 3.56 -11.00 -0.03
N ARG A 79 3.04 -10.92 1.20
CA ARG A 79 1.97 -10.03 1.67
C ARG A 79 2.48 -8.71 2.21
N PHE A 80 3.76 -8.66 2.56
CA PHE A 80 4.43 -7.45 3.01
C PHE A 80 5.74 -7.26 2.26
N SER A 81 6.02 -6.02 1.87
CA SER A 81 7.37 -5.63 1.48
C SER A 81 7.62 -4.19 1.77
N TYR A 82 8.90 -3.87 1.93
CA TYR A 82 9.35 -2.50 2.06
C TYR A 82 10.57 -2.22 1.19
N VAL A 83 10.70 -0.97 0.81
CA VAL A 83 11.92 -0.41 0.21
C VAL A 83 12.22 0.90 0.92
N ALA A 84 13.33 0.92 1.64
CA ALA A 84 13.89 2.10 2.27
C ALA A 84 14.83 2.79 1.28
N VAL A 85 14.58 4.06 1.03
CA VAL A 85 15.29 4.85 0.02
C VAL A 85 15.74 6.18 0.58
N THR A 86 16.81 6.70 -0.02
CA THR A 86 17.20 8.10 0.12
C THR A 86 16.85 8.83 -1.17
N VAL A 87 16.01 9.87 -1.05
CA VAL A 87 15.57 10.73 -2.15
C VAL A 87 15.78 12.17 -1.74
N HIS A 88 16.59 12.92 -2.49
CA HIS A 88 16.95 14.31 -2.16
C HIS A 88 17.43 14.50 -0.70
N ASN A 89 18.29 13.59 -0.22
CA ASN A 89 18.82 13.58 1.14
C ASN A 89 17.77 13.36 2.25
N VAL A 90 16.57 12.90 1.88
CA VAL A 90 15.51 12.48 2.81
C VAL A 90 15.37 10.98 2.76
N LYS A 91 15.42 10.34 3.95
CA LYS A 91 15.23 8.90 4.13
C LYS A 91 13.75 8.59 4.27
N ILE A 92 13.22 7.77 3.36
CA ILE A 92 11.80 7.37 3.33
C ILE A 92 11.72 5.86 3.15
N CYS A 93 10.91 5.19 3.97
CA CYS A 93 10.57 3.79 3.84
C CYS A 93 9.16 3.66 3.25
N PHE A 94 9.08 3.09 2.05
CA PHE A 94 7.82 2.72 1.42
C PHE A 94 7.48 1.27 1.75
N ALA A 95 6.31 1.03 2.34
CA ALA A 95 5.84 -0.30 2.70
C ALA A 95 4.51 -0.61 2.02
N SER A 96 4.45 -1.74 1.30
CA SER A 96 3.23 -2.25 0.70
C SER A 96 2.71 -3.45 1.47
N ILE A 97 1.43 -3.43 1.82
CA ILE A 97 0.74 -4.46 2.61
C ILE A 97 -0.44 -5.06 1.84
N TYR A 98 -0.63 -6.37 1.96
CA TYR A 98 -1.81 -7.09 1.53
C TYR A 98 -2.20 -8.06 2.66
N CYS A 99 -3.11 -7.62 3.51
CA CYS A 99 -3.45 -8.36 4.72
C CYS A 99 -4.14 -9.69 4.41
N PRO A 100 -3.91 -10.70 5.26
CA PRO A 100 -4.66 -11.94 5.24
C PRO A 100 -6.19 -11.73 5.26
N ASN A 101 -6.92 -12.49 4.44
CA ASN A 101 -8.40 -12.55 4.54
C ASN A 101 -8.87 -13.16 5.88
N ILE A 102 -8.08 -14.08 6.43
CA ILE A 102 -8.29 -14.64 7.76
C ILE A 102 -7.39 -13.87 8.72
N PRO A 103 -7.94 -13.15 9.72
CA PRO A 103 -7.13 -12.35 10.65
C PRO A 103 -5.96 -13.15 11.23
N ASP A 104 -4.75 -12.63 11.03
CA ASP A 104 -3.53 -13.15 11.64
C ASP A 104 -3.01 -12.10 12.63
N PRO A 105 -3.11 -12.34 13.94
CA PRO A 105 -2.66 -11.38 14.94
C PRO A 105 -1.15 -11.12 14.88
N ASN A 106 -0.36 -12.04 14.32
CA ASN A 106 1.10 -11.90 14.25
C ASN A 106 1.55 -11.08 13.05
N PHE A 107 0.72 -10.93 12.02
CA PHE A 107 1.08 -10.25 10.79
C PHE A 107 1.46 -8.79 11.05
N PHE A 108 0.62 -8.07 11.78
CA PHE A 108 0.90 -6.67 12.13
C PHE A 108 2.09 -6.55 13.07
N ASN A 109 2.22 -7.40 14.09
CA ASN A 109 3.34 -7.36 15.03
C ASN A 109 4.69 -7.55 14.34
N ALA A 110 4.80 -8.55 13.45
CA ALA A 110 6.02 -8.80 12.68
C ALA A 110 6.34 -7.65 11.71
N THR A 111 5.31 -7.06 11.10
CA THR A 111 5.44 -5.91 10.22
C THR A 111 5.89 -4.66 10.98
N SER A 112 5.26 -4.35 12.13
CA SER A 112 5.66 -3.28 13.04
C SER A 112 7.12 -3.43 13.46
N ALA A 113 7.52 -4.61 13.94
CA ALA A 113 8.89 -4.87 14.37
C ALA A 113 9.92 -4.60 13.27
N THR A 114 9.60 -4.99 12.02
CA THR A 114 10.48 -4.72 10.87
C THR A 114 10.58 -3.22 10.56
N LEU A 115 9.47 -2.48 10.63
CA LEU A 115 9.46 -1.07 10.30
C LEU A 115 10.06 -0.21 11.43
N LEU A 116 9.87 -0.60 12.69
CA LEU A 116 10.45 0.08 13.86
C LEU A 116 11.98 -0.07 13.95
N ASP A 117 12.58 -1.06 13.28
CA ASP A 117 14.04 -1.20 13.12
C ASP A 117 14.65 -0.17 12.14
N MET A 118 13.84 0.78 11.65
CA MET A 118 14.25 1.86 10.74
C MET A 118 13.80 3.23 11.26
N PRO A 119 14.18 3.62 12.49
CA PRO A 119 13.67 4.84 13.14
C PRO A 119 14.10 6.14 12.44
N GLU A 120 15.14 6.10 11.62
CA GLU A 120 15.61 7.27 10.86
C GLU A 120 14.86 7.52 9.54
N TYR A 121 13.94 6.62 9.15
CA TYR A 121 13.17 6.73 7.92
C TYR A 121 11.76 7.25 8.19
N LEU A 122 11.29 8.17 7.36
CA LEU A 122 9.88 8.52 7.32
C LEU A 122 9.08 7.36 6.74
N MET A 123 7.91 7.05 7.31
CA MET A 123 7.12 5.90 6.88
C MET A 123 6.02 6.32 5.90
N VAL A 124 5.93 5.63 4.77
CA VAL A 124 4.79 5.67 3.85
C VAL A 124 4.32 4.23 3.66
N VAL A 125 3.22 3.88 4.31
CA VAL A 125 2.66 2.53 4.32
C VAL A 125 1.35 2.53 3.56
N GLY A 126 1.11 1.55 2.71
CA GLY A 126 -0.24 1.39 2.19
C GLY A 126 -0.50 0.09 1.49
N GLY A 127 -1.78 -0.14 1.23
CA GLY A 127 -2.25 -1.33 0.54
C GLY A 127 -3.62 -1.77 1.04
N ASP A 128 -3.90 -3.05 0.86
CA ASP A 128 -5.18 -3.64 1.20
C ASP A 128 -5.08 -4.25 2.60
N PHE A 129 -5.67 -3.58 3.57
CA PHE A 129 -5.61 -4.03 4.95
C PHE A 129 -6.66 -5.10 5.28
N ASN A 130 -7.66 -5.34 4.41
CA ASN A 130 -8.77 -6.28 4.63
C ASN A 130 -9.41 -6.20 6.04
N GLN A 131 -9.25 -5.08 6.75
CA GLN A 131 -9.74 -4.84 8.09
C GLN A 131 -10.35 -3.44 8.16
N VAL A 132 -11.37 -3.32 9.00
CA VAL A 132 -12.10 -2.08 9.23
C VAL A 132 -11.36 -1.28 10.31
N CYS A 133 -10.92 -0.07 9.94
CA CYS A 133 -10.27 0.87 10.87
C CYS A 133 -11.31 1.67 11.64
N ASN A 134 -12.40 2.06 10.97
CA ASN A 134 -13.51 2.80 11.55
C ASN A 134 -14.84 2.18 11.09
N ILE A 135 -15.56 1.54 12.03
CA ILE A 135 -16.85 0.90 11.78
C ILE A 135 -17.88 1.84 11.15
N THR A 136 -17.87 3.13 11.51
CA THR A 136 -18.86 4.11 11.06
C THR A 136 -18.58 4.63 9.65
N LEU A 137 -17.30 4.72 9.27
CA LEU A 137 -16.87 5.27 7.97
C LEU A 137 -16.59 4.19 6.92
N ASP A 138 -16.19 2.99 7.34
CA ASP A 138 -15.74 1.92 6.44
C ASP A 138 -16.79 0.80 6.22
N ARG A 139 -17.99 0.88 6.84
CA ARG A 139 -19.08 -0.10 6.64
C ARG A 139 -20.36 0.52 6.05
N SER A 140 -21.00 -0.24 5.17
CA SER A 140 -22.42 -0.06 4.79
C SER A 140 -23.34 -0.62 5.88
N ALA A 141 -24.44 0.07 6.19
CA ALA A 141 -25.26 -0.04 7.41
C ALA A 141 -25.90 -1.42 7.75
N ASN A 142 -25.69 -2.48 6.98
CA ASN A 142 -26.49 -3.72 7.05
C ASN A 142 -25.74 -5.00 7.45
N ILE A 143 -24.68 -4.95 8.27
CA ILE A 143 -24.04 -6.17 8.79
C ILE A 143 -23.87 -6.08 10.31
N SER A 144 -24.42 -7.09 11.00
CA SER A 144 -24.58 -7.22 12.45
C SER A 144 -23.30 -6.99 13.27
N SER A 145 -23.52 -6.33 14.40
CA SER A 145 -22.61 -6.08 15.52
C SER A 145 -21.94 -7.36 16.02
N GLY A 146 -20.62 -7.39 15.93
CA GLY A 146 -19.79 -8.42 16.52
C GLY A 146 -18.35 -8.21 16.10
N LEU A 147 -17.58 -7.57 16.99
CA LEU A 147 -16.12 -7.52 17.15
C LEU A 147 -15.69 -6.11 17.59
N ASP A 148 -15.94 -5.81 18.86
CA ASP A 148 -15.43 -4.61 19.57
C ASP A 148 -13.97 -4.77 20.03
N ALA A 149 -13.17 -5.60 19.35
CA ALA A 149 -11.74 -5.68 19.62
C ALA A 149 -11.01 -4.58 18.82
N PRO A 150 -10.08 -3.82 19.42
CA PRO A 150 -9.18 -2.98 18.63
C PRO A 150 -8.49 -3.89 17.62
N SER A 151 -8.81 -3.69 16.36
CA SER A 151 -8.25 -4.45 15.24
C SER A 151 -6.74 -4.26 15.26
N GLY A 152 -5.96 -5.31 14.90
CA GLY A 152 -4.49 -5.24 14.94
C GLY A 152 -3.91 -4.05 14.15
N ILE A 153 -4.70 -3.51 13.21
CA ILE A 153 -4.40 -2.28 12.47
C ILE A 153 -4.38 -1.01 13.35
N ASN A 154 -5.23 -0.88 14.37
CA ASN A 154 -5.22 0.29 15.26
C ASN A 154 -3.96 0.32 16.12
N THR A 155 -3.53 -0.84 16.61
CA THR A 155 -2.25 -0.98 17.31
C THR A 155 -1.09 -0.68 16.36
N PHE A 156 -1.08 -1.25 15.15
CA PHE A 156 -0.08 -1.00 14.12
C PHE A 156 0.07 0.49 13.77
N ILE A 157 -1.06 1.19 13.56
CA ILE A 157 -1.09 2.63 13.28
C ILE A 157 -0.49 3.43 14.44
N THR A 158 -0.88 3.08 15.67
CA THR A 158 -0.42 3.75 16.89
C THR A 158 1.07 3.55 17.14
N GLU A 159 1.55 2.31 17.04
CA GLU A 159 2.95 1.93 17.25
C GLU A 159 3.90 2.62 16.27
N LEU A 160 3.50 2.70 15.00
CA LEU A 160 4.28 3.34 13.95
C LEU A 160 4.12 4.87 13.91
N ASN A 161 3.23 5.42 14.74
CA ASN A 161 2.89 6.85 14.73
C ASN A 161 2.58 7.37 13.32
N ILE A 162 1.79 6.60 12.58
CA ILE A 162 1.33 6.92 11.23
C ILE A 162 -0.14 7.35 11.28
N ILE A 163 -0.55 8.12 10.28
CA ILE A 163 -1.92 8.64 10.17
C ILE A 163 -2.48 8.32 8.79
N ASP A 164 -3.80 8.19 8.71
CA ASP A 164 -4.50 8.02 7.45
C ASP A 164 -4.48 9.32 6.64
N ALA A 165 -3.73 9.32 5.53
CA ALA A 165 -3.60 10.47 4.66
C ALA A 165 -4.91 10.85 3.95
N TRP A 166 -5.79 9.86 3.68
CA TRP A 166 -7.07 10.10 3.03
C TRP A 166 -8.04 10.79 3.98
N HIS A 167 -8.26 10.22 5.17
CA HIS A 167 -9.19 10.78 6.15
C HIS A 167 -8.70 12.11 6.74
N LEU A 168 -7.39 12.38 6.75
CA LEU A 168 -6.89 13.73 7.08
C LEU A 168 -7.38 14.78 6.07
N ARG A 169 -7.45 14.41 4.77
CA ARG A 169 -7.85 15.32 3.70
C ARG A 169 -9.36 15.36 3.46
N TYR A 170 -10.05 14.25 3.72
CA TYR A 170 -11.49 14.10 3.52
C TYR A 170 -12.16 13.51 4.77
N PRO A 171 -12.25 14.25 5.90
CA PRO A 171 -12.62 13.69 7.20
C PRO A 171 -14.03 13.10 7.29
N LEU A 172 -14.94 13.53 6.40
CA LEU A 172 -16.37 13.17 6.41
C LEU A 172 -16.78 12.27 5.24
N MET A 173 -15.85 11.89 4.36
CA MET A 173 -16.16 11.07 3.18
C MET A 173 -15.97 9.58 3.49
N LYS A 174 -16.95 8.76 3.11
CA LYS A 174 -16.78 7.30 3.12
C LYS A 174 -15.73 6.89 2.10
N ASN A 175 -14.84 5.99 2.51
CA ASN A 175 -13.75 5.52 1.68
C ASN A 175 -14.11 4.22 0.96
N ASP A 176 -15.02 4.27 -0.02
CA ASP A 176 -15.36 3.10 -0.84
C ASP A 176 -14.35 2.94 -1.99
N THR A 177 -13.13 2.46 -1.68
CA THR A 177 -12.00 2.51 -2.63
C THR A 177 -11.96 1.37 -3.63
N PHE A 178 -12.56 0.21 -3.34
CA PHE A 178 -12.58 -0.91 -4.27
C PHE A 178 -13.75 -1.86 -3.97
N PHE A 179 -14.51 -2.26 -4.99
CA PHE A 179 -15.48 -3.35 -4.88
C PHE A 179 -14.88 -4.61 -5.48
N SER A 180 -14.64 -5.63 -4.64
CA SER A 180 -14.13 -6.90 -5.13
C SER A 180 -15.27 -7.70 -5.78
N CYS A 181 -15.31 -7.77 -7.12
CA CYS A 181 -16.30 -8.61 -7.82
C CYS A 181 -16.23 -10.10 -7.41
N ARG A 182 -15.05 -10.56 -6.97
CA ARG A 182 -14.81 -11.95 -6.54
C ARG A 182 -15.38 -12.22 -5.15
N HIS A 183 -15.26 -11.28 -4.23
CA HIS A 183 -15.67 -11.46 -2.83
C HIS A 183 -17.01 -10.79 -2.49
N LYS A 184 -17.56 -10.00 -3.42
CA LYS A 184 -18.79 -9.19 -3.27
C LYS A 184 -18.76 -8.30 -2.02
N THR A 185 -17.58 -7.82 -1.64
CA THR A 185 -17.35 -6.94 -0.49
C THR A 185 -16.54 -5.71 -0.89
N PRO A 186 -16.80 -4.55 -0.26
CA PRO A 186 -15.88 -3.41 -0.30
C PRO A 186 -14.53 -3.80 0.30
N GLN A 187 -13.43 -3.55 -0.40
CA GLN A 187 -12.07 -3.65 0.10
C GLN A 187 -11.53 -2.25 0.34
N LEU A 188 -10.93 -2.04 1.51
CA LEU A 188 -10.41 -0.75 1.96
C LEU A 188 -8.92 -0.68 1.62
N ASN A 189 -8.61 -0.05 0.48
CA ASN A 189 -7.22 0.35 0.20
C ASN A 189 -6.94 1.61 1.02
N GLN A 190 -5.94 1.56 1.89
CA GLN A 190 -5.59 2.67 2.77
C GLN A 190 -4.12 3.06 2.59
N LEU A 191 -3.86 4.37 2.52
CA LEU A 191 -2.51 4.94 2.58
C LEU A 191 -2.33 5.63 3.92
N THR A 192 -1.42 5.11 4.73
CA THR A 192 -1.03 5.68 6.02
C THR A 192 0.41 6.17 5.96
N THR A 193 0.71 7.26 6.65
CA THR A 193 2.01 7.93 6.55
C THR A 193 2.39 8.57 7.87
N SER A 194 3.69 8.68 8.15
CA SER A 194 4.16 9.56 9.22
C SER A 194 3.75 11.00 8.90
N ILE A 195 3.41 11.79 9.92
CA ILE A 195 3.02 13.21 9.76
C ILE A 195 4.08 13.97 8.94
N SER A 196 5.36 13.78 9.26
CA SER A 196 6.48 14.44 8.56
C SER A 196 6.63 14.03 7.09
N ALA A 197 6.04 12.92 6.66
CA ALA A 197 6.05 12.53 5.26
C ALA A 197 4.98 13.26 4.42
N LEU A 198 3.96 13.88 5.05
CA LEU A 198 2.89 14.59 4.33
C LEU A 198 3.41 15.76 3.49
N ASP A 199 4.42 16.48 3.98
CA ASP A 199 5.03 17.61 3.27
C ASP A 199 5.67 17.17 1.94
N PHE A 200 5.97 15.87 1.82
CA PHE A 200 6.52 15.26 0.62
C PHE A 200 5.44 14.62 -0.25
N LEU A 201 4.18 14.49 0.16
CA LEU A 201 3.13 13.83 -0.62
C LEU A 201 2.26 14.87 -1.34
N ALA A 202 2.46 15.01 -2.66
CA ALA A 202 1.72 15.96 -3.52
C ALA A 202 0.26 15.54 -3.73
N LYS A 203 0.09 14.26 -4.05
CA LYS A 203 -1.12 13.63 -4.52
C LYS A 203 -1.04 12.17 -4.10
N THR A 204 -2.13 11.70 -3.52
CA THR A 204 -2.38 10.31 -3.17
C THR A 204 -3.59 9.87 -3.98
N GLY A 205 -3.50 8.70 -4.62
CA GLY A 205 -4.55 8.24 -5.53
C GLY A 205 -4.71 6.73 -5.48
N ILE A 206 -5.97 6.29 -5.51
CA ILE A 206 -6.39 4.91 -5.70
C ILE A 206 -7.19 4.90 -7.00
N PRO A 207 -6.75 4.19 -8.05
CA PRO A 207 -7.47 4.16 -9.32
C PRO A 207 -8.76 3.37 -9.17
N SER A 208 -9.80 3.78 -9.90
CA SER A 208 -10.99 2.94 -10.06
C SER A 208 -10.67 1.75 -10.97
N SER A 209 -11.28 0.59 -10.69
CA SER A 209 -11.07 -0.66 -11.45
C SER A 209 -11.47 -0.59 -12.93
N PHE A 210 -12.08 0.52 -13.38
CA PHE A 210 -12.54 0.75 -14.74
C PHE A 210 -11.57 1.53 -15.62
N GLU A 211 -10.42 1.98 -15.09
CA GLU A 211 -9.51 2.85 -15.87
C GLU A 211 -8.52 2.11 -16.79
N ILE A 212 -8.50 0.76 -16.84
CA ILE A 212 -7.47 -0.04 -17.57
C ILE A 212 -8.03 -1.27 -18.31
#